data_AF-A0A918TIC8-F1
#
_entry.id   AF-A0A918TIC8-F1
#
_cell.length_a   1.000
_cell.length_b   1.000
_cell.length_c   1.000
_cell.angle_alpha   90.00
_cell.angle_beta   90.00
_cell.angle_gamma   90.00
#
_symmetry.space_group_name_H-M   'P 1'
#
loop_
_entity.id
_entity.type
_entity.pdbx_description
1 polymer ?
#
loop_
_entity_poly.entity_id
_entity_poly.type
_entity_poly.pdbx_seq_one_letter_code
_entity_poly.pdbx_strand_id
1 'polypeptide(L)'
;MSESSPHATSAKVWKGLAVAGGLYLCWFYFDQRVVRLEEEIAGLREEVKVLAPLSNVMRGYRPDSSASSNDYLPQQATGPANVPEFGQDHPLAWCPATQDGGEEWLELHFGEPVLAKEIRLHLNLNPGAVRQILGGSEEGELSELWLGDFGTEPEPLISLKSPIPLVRVRFNLDTTRVEGWNQVDAVALIDESGAVHWARKARASSSWGNSPH
;
A
#
# COMPACT_ATOMS: atom_id res chain seq x y z
N MET A 1 -34.36 26.10 76.32
CA MET A 1 -34.52 26.52 74.92
C MET A 1 -34.07 25.32 74.08
N SER A 2 -35.03 24.51 73.62
CA SER A 2 -35.74 24.66 72.32
C SER A 2 -34.76 24.27 71.18
N GLU A 3 -34.84 23.03 70.68
CA GLU A 3 -35.60 22.62 69.47
C GLU A 3 -34.96 23.17 68.17
N SER A 4 -34.86 22.45 67.06
CA SER A 4 -35.52 21.22 66.62
C SER A 4 -34.70 20.51 65.51
N SER A 5 -34.98 19.22 65.29
CA SER A 5 -34.72 18.49 64.03
C SER A 5 -35.93 18.67 63.08
N PRO A 6 -35.84 18.46 61.75
CA PRO A 6 -35.46 17.17 61.13
C PRO A 6 -34.57 17.37 59.85
N HIS A 7 -34.38 16.46 58.87
CA HIS A 7 -35.06 15.19 58.54
C HIS A 7 -34.14 14.15 57.85
N ALA A 8 -34.74 13.17 57.17
CA ALA A 8 -34.12 12.01 56.51
C ALA A 8 -33.72 12.30 55.03
N THR A 9 -32.90 11.49 54.35
CA THR A 9 -33.32 10.22 53.71
C THR A 9 -32.05 9.47 53.22
N SER A 10 -31.64 8.37 53.85
CA SER A 10 -32.02 6.96 53.61
C SER A 10 -31.13 6.20 52.61
N ALA A 11 -30.76 4.99 53.03
CA ALA A 11 -29.75 4.12 52.47
C ALA A 11 -30.02 3.54 51.07
N LYS A 12 -28.96 3.04 50.43
CA LYS A 12 -28.95 1.69 49.84
C LYS A 12 -27.54 1.14 49.67
N VAL A 13 -27.20 0.11 50.46
CA VAL A 13 -26.10 -0.81 50.16
C VAL A 13 -26.53 -1.68 48.99
N TRP A 14 -25.72 -1.75 47.93
CA TRP A 14 -25.82 -2.80 46.92
C TRP A 14 -24.49 -3.55 46.83
N LYS A 15 -24.54 -4.85 47.13
CA LYS A 15 -23.42 -5.78 46.92
C LYS A 15 -23.35 -6.10 45.43
N GLY A 16 -22.27 -5.68 44.77
CA GLY A 16 -22.03 -5.89 43.32
C GLY A 16 -20.59 -6.34 43.03
N LEU A 17 -20.04 -7.19 43.89
CA LEU A 17 -18.65 -7.67 43.79
C LEU A 17 -18.56 -8.93 42.90
N ALA A 18 -18.12 -8.79 41.64
CA ALA A 18 -17.47 -9.86 40.86
C ALA A 18 -17.02 -9.43 39.44
N VAL A 19 -17.87 -8.73 38.68
CA VAL A 19 -17.69 -8.63 37.20
C VAL A 19 -16.69 -7.54 36.77
N ALA A 20 -16.48 -6.50 37.57
CA ALA A 20 -15.63 -5.36 37.19
C ALA A 20 -14.12 -5.72 37.08
N GLY A 21 -13.63 -6.68 37.86
CA GLY A 21 -12.19 -6.97 37.95
C GLY A 21 -11.60 -7.61 36.70
N GLY A 22 -12.33 -8.53 36.06
CA GLY A 22 -11.85 -9.23 34.85
C GLY A 22 -11.76 -8.30 33.63
N LEU A 23 -12.74 -7.40 33.47
CA LEU A 23 -12.73 -6.40 32.39
C LEU A 23 -11.67 -5.32 32.63
N TYR A 24 -11.47 -4.86 33.86
CA TYR A 24 -10.37 -3.93 34.17
C TYR A 24 -9.00 -4.54 33.92
N LEU A 25 -8.76 -5.80 34.32
CA LEU A 25 -7.49 -6.48 34.05
C LEU A 25 -7.29 -6.72 32.55
N CYS A 26 -8.32 -7.14 31.80
CA CYS A 26 -8.21 -7.34 30.36
C CYS A 26 -7.97 -6.02 29.61
N TRP A 27 -8.65 -4.94 30.00
CA TRP A 27 -8.47 -3.60 29.42
C TRP A 27 -7.08 -3.05 29.76
N PHE A 28 -6.63 -3.12 31.01
CA PHE A 28 -5.30 -2.66 31.43
C PHE A 28 -4.17 -3.49 30.79
N TYR A 29 -4.37 -4.80 30.58
CA TYR A 29 -3.38 -5.66 29.90
C TYR A 29 -3.36 -5.45 28.37
N PHE A 30 -4.49 -5.09 27.77
CA PHE A 30 -4.55 -4.67 26.37
C PHE A 30 -3.89 -3.29 26.19
N ASP A 31 -4.19 -2.34 27.08
CA ASP A 31 -3.62 -0.99 27.13
C ASP A 31 -2.09 -1.02 27.30
N GLN A 32 -1.57 -1.75 28.29
CA GLN A 32 -0.13 -2.00 28.48
C GLN A 32 0.56 -2.60 27.24
N ARG A 33 -0.16 -3.40 26.45
CA ARG A 33 0.35 -4.05 25.23
C ARG A 33 0.30 -3.11 24.03
N VAL A 34 -0.71 -2.23 23.93
CA VAL A 34 -0.77 -1.15 22.93
C VAL A 34 0.35 -0.15 23.18
N VAL A 35 0.51 0.33 24.41
CA VAL A 35 1.59 1.27 24.78
C VAL A 35 2.97 0.70 24.44
N ARG A 36 3.23 -0.58 24.76
CA ARG A 36 4.50 -1.22 24.38
C ARG A 36 4.72 -1.27 22.86
N LEU A 37 3.67 -1.59 22.09
CA LEU A 37 3.77 -1.59 20.63
C LEU A 37 3.98 -0.18 20.07
N GLU A 38 3.38 0.85 20.68
CA GLU A 38 3.62 2.25 20.32
C GLU A 38 5.06 2.69 20.65
N GLU A 39 5.62 2.26 21.78
CA GLU A 39 7.03 2.48 22.14
C GLU A 39 7.99 1.75 21.18
N GLU A 40 7.72 0.49 20.83
CA GLU A 40 8.50 -0.28 19.84
C GLU A 40 8.43 0.38 18.45
N ILE A 41 7.24 0.80 18.01
CA ILE A 41 7.05 1.55 16.75
C ILE A 41 7.74 2.91 16.79
N ALA A 42 7.74 3.61 17.92
CA ALA A 42 8.46 4.88 18.08
C ALA A 42 9.98 4.68 17.99
N GLY A 43 10.52 3.64 18.63
CA GLY A 43 11.93 3.27 18.52
C GLY A 43 12.35 2.98 17.08
N LEU A 44 11.61 2.12 16.38
CA LEU A 44 11.83 1.81 14.96
C LEU A 44 11.74 3.06 14.07
N ARG A 45 10.84 4.00 14.38
CA ARG A 45 10.74 5.28 13.65
C ARG A 45 11.94 6.20 13.85
N GLU A 46 12.61 6.17 15.01
CA GLU A 46 13.86 6.91 15.21
C GLU A 46 15.04 6.20 14.54
N GLU A 47 15.10 4.87 14.56
CA GLU A 47 16.13 4.09 13.84
C GLU A 47 16.07 4.33 12.32
N VAL A 48 14.87 4.35 11.73
CA VAL A 48 14.66 4.66 10.31
C VAL A 48 15.12 6.08 9.93
N LYS A 49 15.11 7.05 10.86
CA LYS A 49 15.59 8.42 10.59
C LYS A 49 17.11 8.56 10.57
N VAL A 50 17.85 7.66 11.23
CA VAL A 50 19.33 7.69 11.27
C VAL A 50 19.99 6.81 10.22
N LEU A 51 19.24 5.89 9.61
CA LEU A 51 19.66 5.27 8.36
C LEU A 51 19.78 6.33 7.27
N ALA A 52 20.80 6.23 6.43
CA ALA A 52 20.78 6.94 5.16
C ALA A 52 19.51 6.50 4.41
N PRO A 53 18.72 7.42 3.81
CA PRO A 53 17.59 7.00 3.01
C PRO A 53 18.10 6.03 1.94
N LEU A 54 17.35 4.94 1.70
CA LEU A 54 17.76 3.83 0.81
C LEU A 54 18.27 4.34 -0.55
N SER A 55 17.69 5.45 -0.99
CA SER A 55 18.11 6.27 -2.11
C SER A 55 19.61 6.59 -2.20
N ASN A 56 20.22 7.09 -1.12
CA ASN A 56 21.66 7.37 -1.04
C ASN A 56 22.50 6.08 -1.11
N VAL A 57 21.95 4.95 -0.68
CA VAL A 57 22.61 3.62 -0.71
C VAL A 57 22.52 3.01 -2.12
N MET A 58 21.41 3.24 -2.83
CA MET A 58 21.12 2.71 -4.16
C MET A 58 21.55 3.64 -5.31
N ARG A 59 22.20 4.78 -5.01
CA ARG A 59 22.65 5.74 -6.01
C ARG A 59 23.74 5.12 -6.91
N GLY A 60 23.40 4.91 -8.19
CA GLY A 60 24.29 4.23 -9.14
C GLY A 60 24.23 2.71 -9.08
N TYR A 61 23.35 2.12 -8.27
CA TYR A 61 22.96 0.72 -8.41
C TYR A 61 22.34 0.51 -9.80
N ARG A 62 22.68 -0.60 -10.46
CA ARG A 62 22.03 -1.05 -11.70
C ARG A 62 21.34 -2.38 -11.41
N PRO A 63 20.06 -2.54 -11.79
CA PRO A 63 19.43 -3.85 -11.80
C PRO A 63 20.27 -4.81 -12.66
N ASP A 64 20.38 -6.07 -12.25
CA ASP A 64 21.47 -6.96 -12.69
C ASP A 64 21.61 -7.05 -14.21
N SER A 65 22.80 -6.75 -14.72
CA SER A 65 23.18 -6.86 -16.13
C SER A 65 23.16 -8.30 -16.68
N SER A 66 22.97 -9.31 -15.83
CA SER A 66 22.67 -10.69 -16.25
C SER A 66 21.22 -10.91 -16.70
N ALA A 67 20.39 -9.86 -16.59
CA ALA A 67 18.98 -9.82 -16.97
C ALA A 67 18.66 -10.65 -18.22
N SER A 68 17.73 -11.61 -18.07
CA SER A 68 17.13 -12.29 -19.20
C SER A 68 16.32 -11.29 -20.04
N SER A 69 16.04 -11.61 -21.31
CA SER A 69 15.30 -10.71 -22.21
C SER A 69 13.85 -10.39 -21.78
N ASN A 70 13.40 -10.91 -20.63
CA ASN A 70 12.08 -10.68 -20.06
C ASN A 70 12.12 -9.92 -18.72
N ASP A 71 13.29 -9.68 -18.15
CA ASP A 71 13.44 -9.17 -16.79
C ASP A 71 13.09 -7.67 -16.73
N TYR A 72 12.50 -7.24 -15.62
CA TYR A 72 12.07 -5.84 -15.40
C TYR A 72 11.07 -5.25 -16.41
N LEU A 73 10.55 -6.07 -17.32
CA LEU A 73 9.57 -5.67 -18.33
C LEU A 73 8.20 -5.34 -17.72
N PRO A 74 7.33 -4.56 -18.39
CA PRO A 74 5.99 -4.24 -17.89
C PRO A 74 5.16 -5.50 -17.60
N GLN A 75 5.38 -6.58 -18.35
CA GLN A 75 4.69 -7.87 -18.19
C GLN A 75 4.94 -8.53 -16.83
N GLN A 76 5.99 -8.14 -16.10
CA GLN A 76 6.21 -8.60 -14.74
C GLN A 76 5.06 -8.17 -13.81
N ALA A 77 4.50 -6.97 -14.02
CA ALA A 77 3.33 -6.46 -13.29
C ALA A 77 1.98 -7.15 -13.64
N THR A 78 2.01 -8.38 -14.16
CA THR A 78 0.84 -9.17 -14.56
C THR A 78 0.79 -10.53 -13.88
N GLY A 79 -0.42 -11.08 -13.71
CA GLY A 79 -0.61 -12.22 -12.82
C GLY A 79 -0.47 -11.85 -11.34
N PRO A 80 -0.41 -12.85 -10.44
CA PRO A 80 -0.19 -12.64 -9.02
C PRO A 80 1.23 -12.13 -8.71
N ALA A 81 1.33 -11.32 -7.66
CA ALA A 81 2.60 -10.93 -7.03
C ALA A 81 3.48 -12.17 -6.77
N ASN A 82 4.75 -12.08 -7.14
CA ASN A 82 5.68 -13.21 -7.14
C ASN A 82 7.12 -12.85 -6.70
N VAL A 83 7.40 -11.60 -6.35
CA VAL A 83 8.68 -11.24 -5.74
C VAL A 83 8.78 -11.87 -4.33
N PRO A 84 9.84 -12.64 -4.00
CA PRO A 84 9.91 -13.37 -2.74
C PRO A 84 10.02 -12.51 -1.47
N GLU A 85 10.62 -11.32 -1.57
CA GLU A 85 10.91 -10.45 -0.44
C GLU A 85 10.79 -8.96 -0.85
N PHE A 86 9.93 -8.22 -0.14
CA PHE A 86 9.71 -6.79 -0.36
C PHE A 86 10.99 -5.97 -0.12
N GLY A 87 11.18 -4.92 -0.91
CA GLY A 87 12.27 -3.95 -0.72
C GLY A 87 13.62 -4.39 -1.29
N GLN A 88 13.70 -5.54 -1.96
CA GLN A 88 14.86 -5.95 -2.74
C GLN A 88 14.66 -5.65 -4.24
N ASP A 89 15.74 -5.34 -4.96
CA ASP A 89 15.69 -5.33 -6.43
C ASP A 89 15.37 -6.73 -6.95
N HIS A 90 14.39 -6.87 -7.84
CA HIS A 90 14.01 -8.18 -8.35
C HIS A 90 13.60 -8.15 -9.83
N PRO A 91 14.15 -9.03 -10.69
CA PRO A 91 13.84 -9.07 -12.13
C PRO A 91 12.37 -9.44 -12.44
N LEU A 92 11.64 -9.95 -11.46
CA LEU A 92 10.20 -10.25 -11.57
C LEU A 92 9.27 -9.10 -11.18
N ALA A 93 9.77 -7.86 -11.05
CA ALA A 93 8.95 -6.66 -10.93
C ALA A 93 9.24 -5.69 -12.08
N TRP A 94 8.24 -4.97 -12.60
CA TRP A 94 8.49 -3.92 -13.59
C TRP A 94 9.33 -2.81 -12.97
N CYS A 95 10.33 -2.34 -13.72
CA CYS A 95 11.18 -1.21 -13.36
C CYS A 95 11.30 -0.26 -14.56
N PRO A 96 11.16 1.08 -14.41
CA PRO A 96 11.35 2.03 -15.51
C PRO A 96 12.79 1.98 -16.05
N ALA A 97 13.01 2.57 -17.23
CA ALA A 97 14.31 2.56 -17.89
C ALA A 97 15.38 3.43 -17.22
N THR A 98 14.99 4.42 -16.42
CA THR A 98 15.89 5.40 -15.82
C THR A 98 15.57 5.60 -14.34
N GLN A 99 16.59 5.52 -13.49
CA GLN A 99 16.50 5.89 -12.06
C GLN A 99 16.19 7.38 -11.96
N ASP A 100 15.18 7.75 -11.16
CA ASP A 100 14.75 9.14 -10.93
C ASP A 100 14.45 9.94 -12.21
N GLY A 101 14.02 9.25 -13.28
CA GLY A 101 13.89 9.80 -14.63
C GLY A 101 12.80 10.85 -14.85
N GLY A 102 11.91 11.09 -13.87
CA GLY A 102 10.76 11.98 -14.00
C GLY A 102 9.43 11.23 -14.07
N GLU A 103 8.55 11.70 -14.96
CA GLU A 103 7.24 11.11 -15.21
C GLU A 103 7.35 9.79 -15.96
N GLU A 104 6.80 8.73 -15.38
CA GLU A 104 6.71 7.39 -15.99
C GLU A 104 5.24 6.91 -15.89
N TRP A 105 4.85 5.93 -16.70
CA TRP A 105 3.54 5.30 -16.60
C TRP A 105 3.60 3.80 -16.86
N LEU A 106 2.76 3.05 -16.15
CA LEU A 106 2.51 1.63 -16.33
C LEU A 106 1.01 1.43 -16.61
N GLU A 107 0.66 0.85 -17.75
CA GLU A 107 -0.72 0.53 -18.12
C GLU A 107 -0.91 -0.98 -18.23
N LEU A 108 -1.94 -1.45 -17.53
CA LEU A 108 -2.29 -2.85 -17.38
C LEU A 108 -3.67 -3.12 -17.98
N HIS A 109 -3.85 -4.36 -18.42
CA HIS A 109 -5.01 -4.82 -19.19
C HIS A 109 -5.52 -6.16 -18.66
N PHE A 110 -6.81 -6.23 -18.34
CA PHE A 110 -7.43 -7.37 -17.64
C PHE A 110 -8.15 -8.36 -18.59
N GLY A 111 -8.21 -8.04 -19.88
CA GLY A 111 -8.86 -8.85 -20.92
C GLY A 111 -10.36 -8.60 -20.99
N GLU A 112 -11.11 -9.11 -20.02
CA GLU A 112 -12.56 -8.89 -19.91
C GLU A 112 -12.86 -7.72 -18.96
N PRO A 113 -14.01 -7.02 -19.10
CA PRO A 113 -14.41 -5.98 -18.16
C PRO A 113 -14.64 -6.55 -16.75
N VAL A 114 -13.82 -6.12 -15.78
CA VAL A 114 -13.99 -6.43 -14.36
C VAL A 114 -14.82 -5.32 -13.72
N LEU A 115 -15.93 -5.67 -13.05
CA LEU A 115 -16.70 -4.71 -12.26
C LEU A 115 -15.99 -4.46 -10.92
N ALA A 116 -14.89 -3.71 -10.98
CA ALA A 116 -13.99 -3.49 -9.87
C ALA A 116 -14.61 -2.57 -8.83
N LYS A 117 -14.50 -2.98 -7.56
CA LYS A 117 -14.78 -2.18 -6.38
C LYS A 117 -13.49 -1.63 -5.77
N GLU A 118 -12.39 -2.35 -5.87
CA GLU A 118 -11.09 -1.94 -5.34
C GLU A 118 -9.95 -2.24 -6.32
N ILE A 119 -8.84 -1.51 -6.18
CA ILE A 119 -7.59 -1.72 -6.91
C ILE A 119 -6.50 -1.99 -5.87
N ARG A 120 -5.78 -3.11 -5.99
CA ARG A 120 -4.61 -3.43 -5.16
C ARG A 120 -3.36 -3.36 -6.01
N LEU A 121 -2.33 -2.68 -5.50
CA LEU A 121 -1.00 -2.70 -6.07
C LEU A 121 -0.10 -3.55 -5.16
N HIS A 122 0.91 -4.18 -5.74
CA HIS A 122 2.04 -4.77 -5.03
C HIS A 122 3.28 -4.00 -5.49
N LEU A 123 3.71 -3.04 -4.69
CA LEU A 123 4.91 -2.23 -4.90
C LEU A 123 6.08 -2.94 -4.21
N ASN A 124 7.20 -3.09 -4.91
CA ASN A 124 8.33 -3.89 -4.41
C ASN A 124 9.49 -3.03 -3.89
N LEU A 125 10.15 -2.29 -4.76
CA LEU A 125 11.31 -1.46 -4.43
C LEU A 125 10.90 0.02 -4.49
N ASN A 126 11.26 0.79 -3.46
CA ASN A 126 11.01 2.22 -3.33
C ASN A 126 9.55 2.66 -3.68
N PRO A 127 8.53 2.19 -2.93
CA PRO A 127 7.15 2.69 -3.06
C PRO A 127 7.03 4.20 -2.79
N GLY A 128 5.99 4.82 -3.37
CA GLY A 128 5.66 6.26 -3.20
C GLY A 128 5.76 7.11 -4.46
N ALA A 129 6.29 6.56 -5.57
CA ALA A 129 6.32 7.25 -6.86
C ALA A 129 4.94 7.37 -7.52
N VAL A 130 3.97 6.48 -7.23
CA VAL A 130 2.63 6.51 -7.86
C VAL A 130 1.85 7.77 -7.44
N ARG A 131 1.38 8.54 -8.43
CA ARG A 131 0.68 9.83 -8.24
C ARG A 131 -0.79 9.79 -8.59
N GLN A 132 -1.13 9.05 -9.62
CA GLN A 132 -2.46 9.04 -10.22
C GLN A 132 -2.76 7.64 -10.75
N ILE A 133 -4.03 7.24 -10.61
CA ILE A 133 -4.56 6.01 -11.19
C ILE A 133 -5.72 6.41 -12.11
N LEU A 134 -5.57 6.08 -13.38
CA LEU A 134 -6.60 6.22 -14.40
C LEU A 134 -7.17 4.85 -14.76
N GLY A 135 -8.41 4.77 -15.23
CA GLY A 135 -8.98 3.52 -15.72
C GLY A 135 -10.16 3.71 -16.67
N GLY A 136 -10.49 2.66 -17.42
CA GLY A 136 -11.57 2.69 -18.41
C GLY A 136 -11.73 1.39 -19.20
N SER A 137 -12.52 1.47 -20.28
CA SER A 137 -12.75 0.37 -21.23
C SER A 137 -11.55 0.13 -22.16
N GLU A 138 -11.66 -0.84 -23.08
CA GLU A 138 -10.66 -1.20 -24.08
C GLU A 138 -10.29 -0.02 -25.01
N GLU A 139 -11.27 0.66 -25.62
CA GLU A 139 -11.02 1.73 -26.59
C GLU A 139 -11.28 3.15 -26.04
N GLY A 140 -11.85 3.27 -24.83
CA GLY A 140 -12.25 4.56 -24.26
C GLY A 140 -11.09 5.47 -23.82
N GLU A 141 -11.43 6.69 -23.41
CA GLU A 141 -10.52 7.53 -22.64
C GLU A 141 -10.42 7.01 -21.19
N LEU A 142 -9.23 7.08 -20.58
CA LEU A 142 -9.04 6.67 -19.19
C LEU A 142 -9.44 7.83 -18.27
N SER A 143 -10.38 7.57 -17.36
CA SER A 143 -10.85 8.54 -16.36
C SER A 143 -10.04 8.44 -15.07
N GLU A 144 -9.86 9.55 -14.35
CA GLU A 144 -9.21 9.52 -13.04
C GLU A 144 -10.04 8.76 -12.01
N LEU A 145 -9.43 7.72 -11.43
CA LEU A 145 -9.99 6.92 -10.34
C LEU A 145 -9.44 7.36 -8.99
N TRP A 146 -8.18 7.78 -8.96
CA TRP A 146 -7.47 8.24 -7.76
C TRP A 146 -6.35 9.21 -8.11
N LEU A 147 -6.14 10.19 -7.24
CA LEU A 147 -5.03 11.13 -7.24
C LEU A 147 -4.62 11.34 -5.79
N GLY A 148 -3.34 11.15 -5.45
CA GLY A 148 -2.91 11.19 -4.05
C GLY A 148 -1.46 10.82 -3.87
N ASP A 149 -1.12 10.31 -2.69
CA ASP A 149 0.19 9.74 -2.35
C ASP A 149 -0.04 8.51 -1.47
N PHE A 150 0.68 7.41 -1.72
CA PHE A 150 0.66 6.22 -0.87
C PHE A 150 1.79 6.23 0.18
N GLY A 151 2.73 7.18 0.09
CA GLY A 151 3.95 7.14 0.88
C GLY A 151 4.70 5.83 0.62
N THR A 152 5.21 5.21 1.69
CA THR A 152 5.98 3.97 1.61
C THR A 152 5.14 2.70 1.77
N GLU A 153 3.82 2.76 1.55
CA GLU A 153 2.94 1.58 1.67
C GLU A 153 3.26 0.56 0.56
N PRO A 154 3.62 -0.70 0.89
CA PRO A 154 3.94 -1.74 -0.11
C PRO A 154 2.71 -2.25 -0.86
N GLU A 155 1.57 -2.43 -0.19
CA GLU A 155 0.36 -3.02 -0.78
C GLU A 155 -0.85 -2.08 -0.72
N PRO A 156 -0.79 -0.88 -1.33
CA PRO A 156 -1.87 0.08 -1.22
C PRO A 156 -3.15 -0.43 -1.90
N LEU A 157 -4.26 -0.30 -1.18
CA LEU A 157 -5.60 -0.67 -1.62
C LEU A 157 -6.46 0.60 -1.80
N ILE A 158 -7.01 0.77 -3.00
CA ILE A 158 -7.86 1.90 -3.37
C ILE A 158 -9.29 1.40 -3.49
N SER A 159 -10.16 1.75 -2.53
CA SER A 159 -11.60 1.51 -2.67
C SER A 159 -12.24 2.58 -3.55
N LEU A 160 -12.94 2.17 -4.60
CA LEU A 160 -13.67 3.05 -5.53
C LEU A 160 -15.00 3.48 -4.92
N LYS A 161 -15.47 4.70 -5.27
CA LYS A 161 -16.72 5.29 -4.73
C LYS A 161 -17.97 4.47 -5.06
N SER A 162 -17.92 3.73 -6.16
CA SER A 162 -18.89 2.75 -6.62
C SER A 162 -18.15 1.73 -7.49
N PRO A 163 -18.69 0.53 -7.73
CA PRO A 163 -18.10 -0.40 -8.69
C PRO A 163 -18.04 0.21 -10.10
N ILE A 164 -16.92 0.01 -10.82
CA ILE A 164 -16.68 0.54 -12.16
C ILE A 164 -16.23 -0.62 -13.07
N PRO A 165 -16.79 -0.80 -14.28
CA PRO A 165 -16.28 -1.75 -15.25
C PRO A 165 -14.95 -1.27 -15.83
N LEU A 166 -13.86 -1.96 -15.51
CA LEU A 166 -12.50 -1.66 -15.94
C LEU A 166 -11.95 -2.78 -16.81
N VAL A 167 -11.38 -2.41 -17.96
CA VAL A 167 -10.57 -3.28 -18.82
C VAL A 167 -9.10 -2.87 -18.76
N ARG A 168 -8.84 -1.57 -18.65
CA ARG A 168 -7.50 -0.98 -18.50
C ARG A 168 -7.39 -0.14 -17.24
N VAL A 169 -6.22 -0.18 -16.62
CA VAL A 169 -5.80 0.70 -15.53
C VAL A 169 -4.41 1.23 -15.84
N ARG A 170 -4.19 2.54 -15.71
CA ARG A 170 -2.88 3.17 -15.86
C ARG A 170 -2.48 3.86 -14.57
N PHE A 171 -1.27 3.56 -14.12
CA PHE A 171 -0.57 4.23 -13.04
C PHE A 171 0.35 5.27 -13.68
N ASN A 172 0.23 6.53 -13.26
CA ASN A 172 1.22 7.56 -13.57
C ASN A 172 2.09 7.77 -12.33
N LEU A 173 3.41 7.76 -12.53
CA LEU A 173 4.43 7.82 -11.51
C LEU A 173 5.26 9.10 -11.69
N ASP A 174 5.69 9.68 -10.58
CA ASP A 174 6.74 10.71 -10.52
C ASP A 174 7.90 10.11 -9.72
N THR A 175 8.87 9.57 -10.46
CA THR A 175 10.02 8.83 -9.89
C THR A 175 10.97 9.74 -9.10
N THR A 176 10.96 11.06 -9.36
CA THR A 176 11.86 12.02 -8.68
C THR A 176 11.54 12.24 -7.21
N ARG A 177 10.37 11.78 -6.75
CA ARG A 177 9.91 11.92 -5.35
C ARG A 177 10.50 10.89 -4.40
N VAL A 178 10.93 9.75 -4.93
CA VAL A 178 11.46 8.63 -4.15
C VAL A 178 12.73 8.16 -4.83
N GLU A 179 13.83 8.86 -4.51
CA GLU A 179 15.15 8.63 -5.10
C GLU A 179 15.53 7.14 -5.01
N GLY A 180 15.90 6.54 -6.14
CA GLY A 180 16.14 5.11 -6.30
C GLY A 180 15.29 4.47 -7.42
N TRP A 181 15.46 3.16 -7.61
CA TRP A 181 14.64 2.43 -8.57
C TRP A 181 13.26 2.12 -7.98
N ASN A 182 12.18 2.57 -8.61
CA ASN A 182 10.82 2.20 -8.22
C ASN A 182 10.39 0.91 -8.94
N GLN A 183 9.71 -0.01 -8.25
CA GLN A 183 9.27 -1.27 -8.83
C GLN A 183 7.83 -1.67 -8.49
N VAL A 184 7.14 -2.28 -9.45
CA VAL A 184 5.78 -2.83 -9.30
C VAL A 184 5.79 -4.31 -9.65
N ASP A 185 5.52 -5.16 -8.66
CA ASP A 185 5.45 -6.63 -8.78
C ASP A 185 4.13 -7.06 -9.42
N ALA A 186 3.00 -6.54 -8.98
CA ALA A 186 1.69 -6.89 -9.54
C ALA A 186 0.61 -5.84 -9.26
N VAL A 187 -0.52 -5.98 -9.97
CA VAL A 187 -1.75 -5.23 -9.70
C VAL A 187 -2.96 -6.14 -9.91
N ALA A 188 -3.93 -6.02 -9.01
CA ALA A 188 -5.23 -6.65 -9.11
C ALA A 188 -6.38 -5.66 -9.08
N LEU A 189 -7.47 -6.03 -9.74
CA LEU A 189 -8.80 -5.51 -9.48
C LEU A 189 -9.53 -6.47 -8.56
N ILE A 190 -10.31 -5.94 -7.61
CA ILE A 190 -11.13 -6.73 -6.69
C ILE A 190 -12.59 -6.33 -6.90
N ASP A 191 -13.46 -7.30 -7.15
CA ASP A 191 -14.89 -7.06 -7.35
C ASP A 191 -15.70 -7.03 -6.04
N GLU A 192 -17.01 -6.80 -6.12
CA GLU A 192 -17.89 -6.74 -4.95
C GLU A 192 -17.96 -8.04 -4.14
N SER A 193 -17.66 -9.20 -4.75
CA SER A 193 -17.61 -10.49 -4.08
C SER A 193 -16.28 -10.75 -3.36
N GLY A 194 -15.29 -9.88 -3.56
CA GLY A 194 -13.91 -10.05 -3.09
C GLY A 194 -13.05 -10.94 -3.99
N ALA A 195 -13.53 -11.30 -5.19
CA ALA A 195 -12.72 -12.07 -6.13
C ALA A 195 -11.63 -11.19 -6.75
N VAL A 196 -10.43 -11.76 -6.87
CA VAL A 196 -9.21 -11.06 -7.31
C VAL A 196 -8.97 -11.35 -8.79
N HIS A 197 -8.94 -10.30 -9.60
CA HIS A 197 -8.73 -10.34 -11.04
C HIS A 197 -7.37 -9.71 -11.36
N TRP A 198 -6.42 -10.53 -11.81
CA TRP A 198 -5.07 -10.08 -12.14
C TRP A 198 -4.96 -9.52 -13.56
N ALA A 199 -4.05 -8.56 -13.77
CA ALA A 199 -3.72 -8.10 -15.10
C ALA A 199 -3.19 -9.25 -15.97
N ARG A 200 -3.48 -9.20 -17.27
CA ARG A 200 -3.12 -10.23 -18.28
C ARG A 200 -2.12 -9.71 -19.33
N LYS A 201 -2.05 -8.40 -19.53
CA LYS A 201 -1.04 -7.74 -20.37
C LYS A 201 -0.65 -6.42 -19.74
N ALA A 202 0.52 -5.92 -20.11
CA ALA A 202 1.07 -4.67 -19.64
C ALA A 202 1.86 -3.96 -20.74
N ARG A 203 1.96 -2.64 -20.62
CA ARG A 203 2.88 -1.77 -21.36
C ARG A 203 3.25 -0.58 -20.45
N ALA A 204 4.39 0.04 -20.71
CA ALA A 204 4.85 1.21 -19.94
C ALA A 204 5.43 2.28 -20.87
N SER A 205 5.65 3.48 -20.33
CA SER A 205 6.49 4.53 -20.95
C SER A 205 7.87 4.00 -21.29
N SER A 206 8.46 3.26 -20.35
CA SER A 206 9.80 2.72 -20.43
C SER A 206 9.93 1.47 -19.55
N SER A 207 11.01 0.70 -19.74
CA SER A 207 11.34 -0.43 -18.87
C SER A 207 12.82 -0.76 -18.98
N TRP A 208 13.47 -1.08 -17.85
CA TRP A 208 14.89 -1.42 -17.81
C TRP A 208 15.26 -2.52 -18.83
N GLY A 209 14.51 -3.63 -18.87
CA GLY A 209 14.77 -4.75 -19.79
C GLY A 209 14.60 -4.49 -21.29
N ASN A 210 14.17 -3.29 -21.70
CA ASN A 210 14.15 -2.86 -23.11
C ASN A 210 15.24 -1.82 -23.45
N SER A 211 16.03 -1.38 -22.46
CA SER A 211 17.07 -0.37 -22.67
C SER A 211 18.36 -0.99 -23.20
N PRO A 212 19.07 -0.33 -24.13
CA PRO A 212 20.44 -0.71 -24.47
C PRO A 212 21.37 -0.38 -23.28
N HIS A 213 22.01 -1.41 -22.71
CA HIS A 213 22.91 -1.32 -21.56
C HIS A 213 24.39 -1.13 -21.94
#